data_AF-A0A560VM11-F1
#
_entry.id   AF-A0A560VM11-F1
#
_cell.length_a   1.000
_cell.length_b   1.000
_cell.length_c   1.000
_cell.angle_alpha   90.00
_cell.angle_beta   90.00
_cell.angle_gamma   90.00
#
_symmetry.space_group_name_H-M   'P 1'
#
loop_
_entity.id
_entity.type
_entity.pdbx_description
1 polymer ?
#
loop_
_entity_poly.entity_id
_entity_poly.type
_entity_poly.pdbx_seq_one_letter_code
_entity_poly.pdbx_strand_id
1 'polypeptide(L)'
;MTKATPDYLNCRPEIVGGLIETASDALLQTFPKVSVDPYDIELMLDALRVLRPKVPEIQMLDGILHMVRNHWDDAILVLREVSESAPRFAYAKALLAFCLSTKGDGDWKLIANEVLENNPTRDTLALVKALHAREELVSAVNASRNGGAFVPPVSIEELNEELASRGDKPDVPTAPVPPAAGLESLPFGVALRA
;
A
#
# COMPACT_ATOMS: atom_id res chain seq x y z
N MET A 1 41.51 17.43 10.16
CA MET A 1 41.72 16.00 9.81
C MET A 1 40.58 15.55 8.93
N THR A 2 40.77 15.54 7.61
CA THR A 2 39.82 14.97 6.65
C THR A 2 39.96 13.45 6.71
N LYS A 3 39.02 12.76 7.35
CA LYS A 3 38.98 11.29 7.31
C LYS A 3 38.78 10.89 5.85
N ALA A 4 39.77 10.21 5.26
CA ALA A 4 39.64 9.59 3.96
C ALA A 4 38.46 8.62 4.00
N THR A 5 37.52 8.79 3.08
CA THR A 5 36.38 7.89 2.93
C THR A 5 36.91 6.49 2.62
N PRO A 6 36.53 5.46 3.39
CA PRO A 6 36.94 4.09 3.11
C PRO A 6 36.61 3.66 1.68
N ASP A 7 37.53 2.95 1.03
CA ASP A 7 37.43 2.65 -0.41
C ASP A 7 36.19 1.80 -0.75
N TYR A 8 35.69 1.00 0.19
CA TYR A 8 34.46 0.23 0.04
C TYR A 8 33.18 1.10 -0.05
N LEU A 9 33.24 2.38 0.33
CA LEU A 9 32.13 3.33 0.15
C LEU A 9 32.12 3.96 -1.25
N ASN A 10 33.19 3.78 -2.04
CA ASN A 10 33.28 4.25 -3.43
C ASN A 10 32.61 3.27 -4.41
N CYS A 11 31.37 2.87 -4.12
CA CYS A 11 30.59 2.06 -5.05
C CYS A 11 30.19 2.89 -6.27
N ARG A 12 30.33 2.26 -7.45
CA ARG A 12 29.88 2.81 -8.72
C ARG A 12 28.37 3.12 -8.67
N PRO A 13 27.91 4.22 -9.29
CA PRO A 13 26.49 4.59 -9.29
C PRO A 13 25.57 3.48 -9.79
N GLU A 14 26.02 2.72 -10.79
CA GLU A 14 25.26 1.61 -11.38
C GLU A 14 24.96 0.49 -10.36
N ILE A 15 25.92 0.19 -9.47
CA ILE A 15 25.74 -0.85 -8.44
C ILE A 15 24.75 -0.39 -7.39
N VAL A 16 24.85 0.88 -6.98
CA VAL A 16 23.91 1.46 -6.02
C VAL A 16 22.51 1.54 -6.63
N GLY A 17 22.40 1.97 -7.89
CA GLY A 17 21.14 2.03 -8.62
C GLY A 17 20.47 0.66 -8.75
N GLY A 18 21.22 -0.37 -9.13
CA GLY A 18 20.70 -1.74 -9.20
C GLY A 18 20.27 -2.29 -7.84
N LEU A 19 20.95 -1.92 -6.75
CA LEU A 19 20.56 -2.32 -5.40
C LEU A 19 19.26 -1.62 -4.94
N ILE A 20 19.09 -0.34 -5.28
CA ILE A 20 17.83 0.39 -5.04
C ILE A 20 16.70 -0.27 -5.85
N GLU A 21 16.92 -0.54 -7.14
CA GLU A 21 15.92 -1.19 -8.00
C GLU A 21 15.50 -2.56 -7.47
N THR A 22 16.46 -3.36 -6.99
CA THR A 22 16.18 -4.67 -6.38
C THR A 22 15.35 -4.54 -5.11
N ALA A 23 15.68 -3.59 -4.23
CA ALA A 23 14.91 -3.35 -3.00
C ALA A 23 13.50 -2.81 -3.31
N SER A 24 13.38 -1.92 -4.30
CA SER A 24 12.11 -1.39 -4.79
C SER A 24 11.23 -2.50 -5.37
N ASP A 25 11.76 -3.38 -6.21
CA ASP A 25 11.01 -4.51 -6.77
C ASP A 25 10.53 -5.46 -5.66
N ALA A 26 11.43 -5.83 -4.74
CA ALA A 26 11.10 -6.69 -3.60
C ALA A 26 9.97 -6.12 -2.72
N LEU A 27 9.94 -4.80 -2.51
CA LEU A 27 8.95 -4.15 -1.66
C LEU A 27 7.65 -3.77 -2.38
N LEU A 28 7.70 -3.41 -3.66
CA LEU A 28 6.58 -2.80 -4.38
C LEU A 28 5.86 -3.76 -5.32
N GLN A 29 6.53 -4.78 -5.86
CA GLN A 29 5.94 -5.64 -6.91
C GLN A 29 4.69 -6.39 -6.43
N THR A 30 4.69 -6.88 -5.19
CA THR A 30 3.56 -7.64 -4.63
C THR A 30 2.93 -6.96 -3.40
N PHE A 31 3.27 -5.69 -3.16
CA PHE A 31 2.76 -4.90 -2.03
C PHE A 31 1.23 -5.01 -1.92
N PRO A 32 0.67 -5.27 -0.72
CA PRO A 32 1.31 -5.27 0.60
C PRO A 32 1.91 -6.62 1.03
N LYS A 33 1.82 -7.67 0.22
CA LYS A 33 2.39 -8.98 0.55
C LYS A 33 3.81 -9.01 0.00
N VAL A 34 4.79 -9.31 0.84
CA VAL A 34 6.17 -9.48 0.36
C VAL A 34 6.49 -10.96 0.26
N SER A 35 7.05 -11.37 -0.89
CA SER A 35 7.46 -12.75 -1.18
C SER A 35 8.88 -13.06 -0.68
N VAL A 36 9.65 -12.02 -0.36
CA VAL A 36 11.03 -12.04 0.15
C VAL A 36 11.03 -11.86 1.67
N ASP A 37 12.01 -12.42 2.36
CA ASP A 37 12.18 -12.21 3.80
C ASP A 37 12.41 -10.71 4.11
N PRO A 38 11.58 -10.07 4.96
CA PRO A 38 11.78 -8.69 5.37
C PRO A 38 13.14 -8.42 6.04
N TYR A 39 13.82 -9.43 6.56
CA TYR A 39 15.18 -9.29 7.11
C TYR A 39 16.23 -9.08 6.02
N ASP A 40 16.13 -9.81 4.90
CA ASP A 40 17.06 -9.67 3.78
C ASP A 40 16.95 -8.27 3.15
N ILE A 41 15.72 -7.75 3.06
CA ILE A 41 15.45 -6.38 2.57
C ILE A 41 16.06 -5.35 3.54
N GLU A 42 15.91 -5.54 4.85
CA GLU A 42 16.49 -4.65 5.86
C GLU A 42 18.02 -4.58 5.75
N LEU A 43 18.70 -5.72 5.58
CA LEU A 43 20.15 -5.76 5.37
C LEU A 43 20.57 -4.99 4.09
N MET A 44 19.79 -5.08 3.02
CA MET A 44 20.03 -4.32 1.80
C MET A 44 19.84 -2.81 2.03
N LEU A 45 18.78 -2.41 2.74
CA LEU A 45 18.53 -1.01 3.07
C LEU A 45 19.59 -0.44 4.02
N ASP A 46 20.08 -1.21 4.99
CA ASP A 46 21.21 -0.85 5.85
C ASP A 46 22.46 -0.53 5.01
N ALA A 47 22.79 -1.39 4.05
CA ALA A 47 23.91 -1.18 3.14
C ALA A 47 23.71 0.08 2.29
N LEU A 48 22.50 0.28 1.75
CA LEU A 48 22.14 1.46 0.96
C LEU A 48 22.26 2.76 1.76
N ARG A 49 21.84 2.77 3.03
CA ARG A 49 21.98 3.93 3.93
C ARG A 49 23.44 4.28 4.17
N VAL A 50 24.32 3.29 4.28
CA VAL A 50 25.77 3.51 4.40
C VAL A 50 26.36 4.07 3.10
N LEU A 51 25.93 3.56 1.94
CA LEU A 51 26.44 3.98 0.64
C LEU A 51 25.91 5.35 0.19
N ARG A 52 24.65 5.68 0.50
CA ARG A 52 23.96 6.91 0.08
C ARG A 52 23.00 7.42 1.16
N PRO A 53 23.52 8.04 2.24
CA PRO A 53 22.72 8.44 3.40
C PRO A 53 21.71 9.58 3.16
N LYS A 54 21.71 10.22 1.99
CA LYS A 54 20.92 11.42 1.70
C LYS A 54 19.93 11.24 0.54
N VAL A 55 19.59 10.00 0.19
CA VAL A 55 18.67 9.72 -0.91
C VAL A 55 17.26 9.49 -0.33
N PRO A 56 16.28 10.36 -0.63
CA PRO A 56 14.91 10.25 -0.11
C PRO A 56 14.21 8.94 -0.50
N GLU A 57 14.56 8.38 -1.66
CA GLU A 57 14.04 7.09 -2.12
C GLU A 57 14.39 5.95 -1.15
N ILE A 58 15.62 5.92 -0.62
CA ILE A 58 16.04 4.91 0.35
C ILE A 58 15.23 5.05 1.64
N GLN A 59 15.05 6.28 2.13
CA GLN A 59 14.25 6.54 3.33
C GLN A 59 12.76 6.18 3.13
N MET A 60 12.22 6.40 1.94
CA MET A 60 10.86 5.95 1.61
C MET A 60 10.75 4.43 1.61
N LEU A 61 11.75 3.70 1.10
CA LEU A 61 11.78 2.24 1.17
C LEU A 61 11.82 1.74 2.63
N ASP A 62 12.52 2.43 3.54
CA ASP A 62 12.44 2.14 4.99
C ASP A 62 10.98 2.30 5.48
N GLY A 63 10.28 3.36 5.07
CA GLY A 63 8.86 3.56 5.39
C GLY A 63 7.96 2.42 4.89
N ILE A 64 8.19 1.94 3.66
CA ILE A 64 7.46 0.79 3.10
C ILE A 64 7.77 -0.50 3.86
N LEU A 65 9.03 -0.72 4.26
CA LEU A 65 9.41 -1.87 5.08
C LEU A 65 8.65 -1.88 6.42
N HIS A 66 8.48 -0.72 7.06
CA HIS A 66 7.63 -0.59 8.24
C HIS A 66 6.17 -0.92 7.95
N MET A 67 5.62 -0.51 6.80
CA MET A 67 4.26 -0.87 6.37
C MET A 67 4.10 -2.38 6.21
N VAL A 68 5.06 -3.05 5.57
CA VAL A 68 5.08 -4.52 5.40
C VAL A 68 5.09 -5.25 6.74
N ARG A 69 5.80 -4.69 7.73
CA ARG A 69 5.85 -5.21 9.11
C ARG A 69 4.62 -4.84 9.95
N ASN A 70 3.63 -4.13 9.38
CA ASN A 70 2.48 -3.55 10.10
C ASN A 70 2.87 -2.56 11.21
N HIS A 71 4.06 -1.97 11.14
CA HIS A 71 4.54 -0.94 12.07
C HIS A 71 4.10 0.44 11.55
N TRP A 72 2.79 0.70 11.59
CA TRP A 72 2.19 1.89 10.98
C TRP A 72 2.69 3.21 11.58
N ASP A 73 2.95 3.24 12.88
CA ASP A 73 3.46 4.43 13.56
C ASP A 73 4.86 4.82 13.09
N ASP A 74 5.76 3.84 12.99
CA ASP A 74 7.12 4.05 12.48
C ASP A 74 7.09 4.48 11.00
N ALA A 75 6.23 3.83 10.19
CA ALA A 75 6.02 4.20 8.80
C ALA A 75 5.58 5.67 8.65
N ILE A 76 4.64 6.13 9.49
CA ILE A 76 4.15 7.51 9.48
C ILE A 76 5.29 8.50 9.81
N LEU A 77 6.11 8.20 10.82
CA LEU A 77 7.23 9.06 11.20
C LEU A 77 8.23 9.20 10.04
N VAL A 78 8.66 8.07 9.47
CA VAL A 78 9.63 8.06 8.37
C VAL A 78 9.07 8.76 7.13
N LEU A 79 7.85 8.42 6.69
CA LEU A 79 7.27 8.99 5.47
C LEU A 79 6.95 10.49 5.62
N ARG A 80 6.65 10.96 6.84
CA ARG A 80 6.53 12.38 7.14
C ARG A 80 7.87 13.10 6.99
N GLU A 81 8.94 12.55 7.58
CA GLU A 81 10.29 13.12 7.45
C GLU A 81 10.73 13.18 5.98
N VAL A 82 10.46 12.13 5.19
CA VAL A 82 10.74 12.12 3.75
C VAL A 82 9.94 13.19 3.01
N SER A 83 8.66 13.35 3.33
CA SER A 83 7.79 14.34 2.69
C SER A 83 8.22 15.78 3.01
N GLU A 84 8.74 16.02 4.22
CA GLU A 84 9.25 17.33 4.65
C GLU A 84 10.62 17.63 4.03
N SER A 85 11.51 16.64 3.99
CA SER A 85 12.87 16.78 3.44
C SER A 85 12.92 16.80 1.92
N ALA A 86 11.97 16.13 1.25
CA ALA A 86 11.83 16.09 -0.20
C ALA A 86 10.40 16.40 -0.66
N PRO A 87 9.95 17.67 -0.60
CA PRO A 87 8.55 18.05 -0.91
C PRO A 87 8.08 17.72 -2.33
N ARG A 88 9.01 17.55 -3.28
CA ARG A 88 8.70 17.16 -4.67
C ARG A 88 8.44 15.66 -4.82
N PHE A 89 8.73 14.86 -3.79
CA PHE A 89 8.59 13.42 -3.83
C PHE A 89 7.17 12.99 -3.44
N ALA A 90 6.23 13.23 -4.35
CA ALA A 90 4.80 13.04 -4.14
C ALA A 90 4.41 11.61 -3.72
N TYR A 91 5.18 10.60 -4.12
CA TYR A 91 4.89 9.20 -3.82
C TYR A 91 5.01 8.88 -2.32
N ALA A 92 6.05 9.39 -1.64
CA ALA A 92 6.18 9.23 -0.18
C ALA A 92 5.00 9.87 0.57
N LYS A 93 4.51 11.01 0.08
CA LYS A 93 3.36 11.71 0.65
C LYS A 93 2.04 10.96 0.42
N ALA A 94 1.89 10.28 -0.73
CA ALA A 94 0.76 9.39 -0.98
C ALA A 94 0.79 8.14 -0.06
N LEU A 95 1.96 7.57 0.18
CA LEU A 95 2.15 6.48 1.13
C LEU A 95 1.84 6.92 2.58
N LEU A 96 2.19 8.15 2.94
CA LEU A 96 1.81 8.74 4.23
C LEU A 96 0.28 8.83 4.36
N ALA A 97 -0.43 9.33 3.34
CA ALA A 97 -1.89 9.34 3.33
C ALA A 97 -2.46 7.91 3.44
N PHE A 98 -1.85 6.93 2.78
CA PHE A 98 -2.24 5.53 2.91
C PHE A 98 -2.10 5.01 4.35
N CYS A 99 -0.99 5.29 5.03
CA CYS A 99 -0.78 4.88 6.42
C CYS A 99 -1.80 5.52 7.37
N LEU A 100 -2.06 6.82 7.22
CA LEU A 100 -3.06 7.53 8.01
C LEU A 100 -4.48 6.98 7.78
N SER A 101 -4.85 6.73 6.53
CA SER A 101 -6.13 6.10 6.18
C SER A 101 -6.27 4.70 6.79
N THR A 102 -5.18 3.92 6.81
CA THR A 102 -5.16 2.59 7.44
C THR A 102 -5.36 2.68 8.95
N LYS A 103 -4.83 3.72 9.60
CA LYS A 103 -5.06 4.01 11.03
C LYS A 103 -6.42 4.65 11.33
N GLY A 104 -7.18 5.06 10.31
CA GLY A 104 -8.44 5.77 10.48
C GLY A 104 -8.29 7.25 10.84
N ASP A 105 -7.12 7.83 10.61
CA ASP A 105 -6.85 9.25 10.85
C ASP A 105 -7.31 10.10 9.66
N GLY A 106 -8.33 10.94 9.88
CA GLY A 106 -8.96 11.77 8.84
C GLY A 106 -8.02 12.76 8.13
N ASP A 107 -6.86 13.07 8.71
CA ASP A 107 -5.84 13.95 8.10
C ASP A 107 -5.33 13.39 6.77
N TRP A 108 -5.50 12.09 6.51
CA TRP A 108 -5.14 11.47 5.23
C TRP A 108 -5.76 12.18 4.02
N LYS A 109 -6.97 12.74 4.16
CA LYS A 109 -7.70 13.43 3.08
C LYS A 109 -7.01 14.73 2.67
N LEU A 110 -6.54 15.49 3.66
CA LEU A 110 -5.79 16.72 3.41
C LEU A 110 -4.50 16.40 2.67
N ILE A 111 -3.74 15.42 3.14
CA ILE A 111 -2.48 15.00 2.50
C ILE A 111 -2.72 14.48 1.09
N ALA A 112 -3.76 13.68 0.88
CA ALA A 112 -4.12 13.15 -0.43
C ALA A 112 -4.49 14.27 -1.42
N ASN A 113 -5.24 15.29 -1.00
CA ASN A 113 -5.56 16.43 -1.84
C ASN A 113 -4.31 17.24 -2.21
N GLU A 114 -3.42 17.48 -1.25
CA GLU A 114 -2.14 18.15 -1.53
C GLU A 114 -1.29 17.37 -2.55
N VAL A 115 -1.36 16.03 -2.56
CA VAL A 115 -0.66 15.21 -3.57
C VAL A 115 -1.26 15.44 -4.96
N LEU A 116 -2.59 15.52 -5.08
CA LEU A 116 -3.28 15.75 -6.35
C LEU A 116 -2.97 17.12 -6.96
N GLU A 117 -2.82 18.14 -6.12
CA GLU A 117 -2.49 19.51 -6.55
C GLU A 117 -1.07 19.64 -7.13
N ASN A 118 -0.17 18.71 -6.80
CA ASN A 118 1.25 18.80 -7.13
C ASN A 118 1.68 17.99 -8.38
N ASN A 119 0.78 17.78 -9.34
CA ASN A 119 1.03 17.04 -10.59
C ASN A 119 1.69 15.66 -10.35
N PRO A 120 1.00 14.73 -9.68
CA PRO A 120 1.55 13.44 -9.30
C PRO A 120 1.91 12.57 -10.52
N THR A 121 2.85 11.64 -10.33
CA THR A 121 3.08 10.58 -11.32
C THR A 121 1.83 9.69 -11.45
N ARG A 122 1.74 8.93 -12.55
CA ARG A 122 0.62 8.02 -12.80
C ARG A 122 0.35 7.06 -11.62
N ASP A 123 1.40 6.52 -11.02
CA ASP A 123 1.26 5.55 -9.93
C ASP A 123 0.88 6.23 -8.61
N THR A 124 1.43 7.42 -8.36
CA THR A 124 1.02 8.26 -7.22
C THR A 124 -0.47 8.62 -7.31
N LEU A 125 -0.93 9.00 -8.51
CA LEU A 125 -2.34 9.31 -8.77
C LEU A 125 -3.23 8.07 -8.55
N ALA A 126 -2.81 6.91 -9.06
CA ALA A 126 -3.56 5.66 -8.91
C ALA A 126 -3.71 5.27 -7.44
N LEU A 127 -2.65 5.41 -6.64
CA LEU A 127 -2.68 5.17 -5.19
C LEU A 127 -3.68 6.09 -4.48
N VAL A 128 -3.65 7.39 -4.78
CA VAL A 128 -4.58 8.36 -4.16
C VAL A 128 -6.03 8.11 -4.58
N LYS A 129 -6.28 7.75 -5.85
CA LYS A 129 -7.62 7.36 -6.31
C LYS A 129 -8.13 6.12 -5.59
N ALA A 130 -7.28 5.10 -5.43
CA ALA A 130 -7.63 3.88 -4.72
C ALA A 130 -8.01 4.15 -3.25
N LEU A 131 -7.34 5.10 -2.59
CA LEU A 131 -7.69 5.54 -1.23
C LEU A 131 -9.10 6.14 -1.15
N HIS A 132 -9.45 7.03 -2.08
CA HIS A 132 -10.79 7.62 -2.15
C HIS A 132 -11.86 6.57 -2.45
N ALA A 133 -11.61 5.69 -3.42
CA ALA A 133 -12.55 4.64 -3.76
C ALA A 133 -12.81 3.68 -2.58
N ARG A 134 -11.76 3.34 -1.82
CA ARG A 134 -11.89 2.54 -0.59
C ARG A 134 -12.78 3.23 0.46
N GLU A 135 -12.61 4.54 0.68
CA GLU A 135 -13.42 5.31 1.63
C GLU A 135 -14.90 5.34 1.22
N GLU A 136 -15.17 5.56 -0.06
CA GLU A 136 -16.53 5.53 -0.60
C GLU A 136 -17.17 4.14 -0.46
N LEU A 137 -16.39 3.08 -0.70
CA LEU A 137 -16.86 1.72 -0.52
C LEU A 137 -17.20 1.43 0.94
N VAL A 138 -16.34 1.81 1.88
CA VAL A 138 -16.59 1.66 3.32
C VAL A 138 -17.86 2.42 3.72
N SER A 139 -18.04 3.63 3.19
CA SER A 139 -19.24 4.45 3.43
C SER A 139 -20.51 3.78 2.89
N ALA A 140 -20.46 3.22 1.68
CA ALA A 140 -21.57 2.49 1.06
C ALA A 140 -21.93 1.21 1.84
N VAL A 141 -20.93 0.46 2.31
CA VAL A 141 -21.13 -0.72 3.17
C VAL A 141 -21.79 -0.33 4.49
N ASN A 142 -21.35 0.77 5.12
CA ASN A 142 -21.94 1.25 6.36
C ASN A 142 -23.39 1.74 6.17
N ALA A 143 -23.69 2.42 5.06
CA ALA A 143 -25.06 2.83 4.72
C ALA A 143 -25.99 1.62 4.55
N SER A 144 -25.51 0.56 3.89
CA SER A 144 -26.25 -0.70 3.74
C SER A 144 -26.52 -1.39 5.08
N ARG A 145 -25.51 -1.46 5.96
CA ARG A 145 -25.66 -2.00 7.32
C ARG A 145 -26.69 -1.23 8.16
N ASN A 146 -26.89 0.05 7.87
CA ASN A 146 -27.89 0.90 8.52
C ASN A 146 -29.29 0.82 7.88
N GLY A 147 -29.54 -0.17 7.01
CA GLY A 147 -30.85 -0.41 6.38
C GLY A 147 -31.02 0.24 5.00
N GLY A 148 -29.97 0.85 4.44
CA GLY A 148 -29.97 1.31 3.05
C GLY A 148 -29.74 0.18 2.04
N ALA A 149 -29.97 0.46 0.76
CA ALA A 149 -29.52 -0.43 -0.31
C ALA A 149 -28.01 -0.26 -0.53
N PHE A 150 -27.28 -1.36 -0.71
CA PHE A 150 -25.89 -1.29 -1.14
C PHE A 150 -25.83 -0.89 -2.62
N VAL A 151 -25.16 0.22 -2.91
CA VAL A 151 -24.85 0.67 -4.27
C VAL A 151 -23.34 0.79 -4.37
N PRO A 152 -22.69 0.06 -5.30
CA PRO A 152 -21.25 0.20 -5.50
C PRO A 152 -20.93 1.64 -5.94
N PRO A 153 -19.93 2.31 -5.34
CA PRO A 153 -19.53 3.64 -5.78
C PRO A 153 -18.96 3.63 -7.20
N VAL A 154 -19.23 4.69 -7.97
CA VAL A 154 -18.71 4.86 -9.34
C VAL A 154 -17.18 4.83 -9.37
N SER A 155 -16.52 5.36 -8.34
CA SER A 155 -15.06 5.34 -8.21
C SER A 155 -14.46 3.92 -8.20
N ILE A 156 -15.19 2.92 -7.70
CA ILE A 156 -14.76 1.52 -7.69
C ILE A 156 -14.91 0.90 -9.08
N GLU A 157 -15.97 1.26 -9.80
CA GLU A 157 -16.18 0.82 -11.18
C GLU A 157 -15.09 1.39 -12.10
N GLU A 158 -14.84 2.70 -12.01
CA GLU A 158 -13.78 3.37 -12.76
C GLU A 158 -12.39 2.79 -12.46
N LEU A 159 -12.09 2.50 -11.18
CA LEU A 159 -10.82 1.90 -10.79
C LEU A 159 -10.66 0.48 -11.35
N ASN A 160 -11.73 -0.33 -11.34
CA ASN A 160 -11.70 -1.69 -11.90
C ASN A 160 -11.48 -1.67 -13.42
N GLU A 161 -12.11 -0.73 -14.13
CA GLU A 161 -11.89 -0.54 -15.56
C GLU A 161 -10.43 -0.10 -15.85
N GLU A 162 -9.90 0.82 -15.05
CA GLU A 162 -8.50 1.27 -15.18
C GLU A 162 -7.52 0.12 -14.94
N LEU A 163 -7.74 -0.72 -13.92
CA LEU A 163 -6.91 -1.90 -13.63
C LEU A 163 -7.01 -2.95 -14.75
N ALA A 164 -8.22 -3.23 -15.24
CA ALA A 164 -8.43 -4.17 -16.34
C ALA A 164 -7.69 -3.72 -17.63
N SER A 165 -7.65 -2.41 -17.89
CA SER A 165 -6.91 -1.85 -19.03
C SER A 165 -5.38 -1.97 -18.92
N ARG A 166 -4.85 -2.08 -17.69
CA ARG A 166 -3.40 -2.26 -17.43
C ARG A 166 -2.94 -3.71 -17.57
N GLY A 167 -3.86 -4.67 -17.68
CA GLY A 167 -3.52 -6.10 -17.70
C GLY A 167 -3.24 -6.69 -16.32
N ASP A 168 -3.41 -5.91 -15.24
CA ASP A 168 -3.40 -6.38 -13.86
C ASP A 168 -4.72 -7.10 -13.59
N LYS A 169 -4.72 -8.43 -13.68
CA LYS A 169 -5.85 -9.20 -13.14
C LYS A 169 -5.75 -9.15 -11.62
N PRO A 170 -6.80 -8.72 -10.90
CA PRO A 170 -6.82 -8.87 -9.47
C PRO A 170 -6.69 -10.37 -9.17
N ASP A 171 -5.70 -10.73 -8.37
CA ASP A 171 -5.55 -12.07 -7.80
C ASP A 171 -6.63 -12.25 -6.74
N VAL A 172 -7.89 -12.31 -7.19
CA VAL A 172 -9.03 -12.64 -6.36
C VAL A 172 -8.92 -14.15 -6.13
N PRO A 173 -8.71 -14.62 -4.89
CA PRO A 173 -8.91 -16.03 -4.59
C PRO A 173 -10.35 -16.32 -4.99
N THR A 174 -10.53 -17.19 -5.99
CA THR A 174 -11.85 -17.68 -6.37
C THR A 174 -12.40 -18.41 -5.15
N ALA A 175 -13.17 -17.70 -4.33
CA ALA A 175 -13.93 -18.32 -3.27
C ALA A 175 -14.82 -19.37 -3.95
N PRO A 176 -14.73 -20.66 -3.57
CA PRO A 176 -15.61 -21.66 -4.14
C PRO A 176 -17.04 -21.22 -3.83
N VAL A 177 -17.81 -20.98 -4.89
CA VAL A 177 -19.26 -20.76 -4.80
C VAL A 177 -19.80 -21.98 -4.05
N PRO A 178 -20.39 -21.83 -2.85
CA PRO A 178 -21.03 -22.97 -2.22
C PRO A 178 -22.11 -23.46 -3.19
N PRO A 179 -22.16 -24.76 -3.50
CA PRO A 179 -23.20 -25.28 -4.37
C PRO A 179 -24.54 -24.88 -3.77
N ALA A 180 -25.40 -24.30 -4.61
CA ALA A 180 -26.76 -23.95 -4.24
C ALA A 180 -27.44 -25.20 -3.70
N ALA A 181 -27.45 -25.35 -2.37
CA ALA A 181 -28.21 -26.37 -1.69
C ALA A 181 -29.66 -26.05 -1.97
N GLY A 182 -30.27 -26.87 -2.84
CA GLY A 182 -31.68 -26.81 -3.14
C GLY A 182 -32.48 -26.76 -1.85
N LEU A 183 -33.43 -25.83 -1.83
CA LEU A 183 -34.55 -25.84 -0.90
C LEU A 183 -35.38 -27.10 -1.16
N GLU A 184 -34.95 -28.24 -0.61
CA GLU A 184 -35.78 -29.45 -0.52
C GLU A 184 -36.21 -29.66 0.94
N SER A 185 -37.44 -29.20 1.19
CA SER A 185 -38.43 -29.69 2.14
C SER A 185 -37.96 -30.57 3.31
N LEU A 186 -37.94 -29.98 4.52
CA LEU A 186 -37.99 -30.75 5.76
C LEU A 186 -39.43 -31.26 5.98
N PRO A 187 -39.66 -32.58 6.13
CA PRO A 187 -40.95 -33.06 6.62
C PRO A 187 -41.05 -32.79 8.12
N PHE A 188 -42.14 -32.12 8.47
CA PHE A 188 -42.61 -31.93 9.83
C PHE A 188 -42.80 -33.26 10.58
N GLY A 189 -42.26 -33.31 11.80
CA GLY A 189 -42.81 -34.08 12.92
C GLY A 189 -42.26 -35.49 13.15
N VAL A 190 -41.70 -35.73 14.35
CA VAL A 190 -42.35 -36.49 15.44
C VAL A 190 -41.37 -36.65 16.62
N ALA A 191 -41.85 -36.20 17.80
CA ALA A 191 -41.66 -36.67 19.18
C ALA A 191 -40.26 -36.94 19.80
N LEU A 192 -39.95 -36.13 20.82
CA LEU A 192 -39.81 -36.47 22.26
C LEU A 192 -39.10 -37.78 22.73
N ARG A 193 -38.23 -37.55 23.74
CA ARG A 193 -37.71 -38.45 24.81
C ARG A 193 -36.61 -39.43 24.40
N ALA A 194 -35.56 -39.67 25.18
CA ALA A 194 -35.28 -39.41 26.60
C ALA A 194 -33.80 -39.03 26.80
#